data_AF-A0A5S3RNI1-F1
#
_entry.id   AF-A0A5S3RNI1-F1
#
_cell.length_a   1.000
_cell.length_b   1.000
_cell.length_c   1.000
_cell.angle_alpha   90.00
_cell.angle_beta   90.00
_cell.angle_gamma   90.00
#
_symmetry.space_group_name_H-M   'P 1'
#
loop_
_entity.id
_entity.type
_entity.pdbx_description
1 polymer ?
#
loop_
_entity_poly.entity_id
_entity_poly.type
_entity_poly.pdbx_seq_one_letter_code
_entity_poly.pdbx_strand_id
1 'polypeptide(L)'
;MQRLILASTVAASLAGCGLQATHSVPAPDYTIEHDQFVSQNEVIPAGCFAQLVTNLNGDNTTAAVFIESANSRGCNSANYPYPGGDETQISYSIEKILPDHNYQLKVCETRDEGSIAAVCDQIVVQFTNLDYQLVGGAEQVLSIIKRGEW
;
A
#
# COMPACT_ATOMS: atom_id res chain seq x y z
N MET A 1 30.81 -72.44 -2.78
CA MET A 1 29.58 -71.88 -2.16
C MET A 1 29.87 -70.44 -1.78
N GLN A 2 29.22 -69.51 -2.46
CA GLN A 2 29.53 -68.08 -2.52
C GLN A 2 28.92 -67.36 -1.31
N ARG A 3 29.74 -66.65 -0.53
CA ARG A 3 29.28 -65.83 0.61
C ARG A 3 28.76 -64.49 0.08
N LEU A 4 27.47 -64.25 0.25
CA LEU A 4 26.79 -63.00 -0.08
C LEU A 4 27.04 -62.00 1.06
N ILE A 5 27.71 -60.88 0.78
CA ILE A 5 27.90 -59.77 1.71
C ILE A 5 26.77 -58.77 1.45
N LEU A 6 25.80 -58.66 2.37
CA LEU A 6 24.82 -57.56 2.37
C LEU A 6 25.48 -56.32 2.96
N ALA A 7 25.76 -55.32 2.13
CA ALA A 7 26.09 -53.98 2.58
C ALA A 7 24.79 -53.20 2.82
N SER A 8 24.49 -52.92 4.09
CA SER A 8 23.34 -52.12 4.50
C SER A 8 23.74 -50.64 4.52
N THR A 9 23.32 -49.87 3.51
CA THR A 9 23.51 -48.42 3.46
C THR A 9 22.49 -47.75 4.38
N VAL A 10 22.94 -47.22 5.52
CA VAL A 10 22.15 -46.33 6.37
C VAL A 10 22.14 -44.94 5.74
N ALA A 11 21.02 -44.54 5.15
CA ALA A 11 20.81 -43.17 4.70
C ALA A 11 20.57 -42.28 5.94
N ALA A 12 21.58 -41.49 6.33
CA ALA A 12 21.43 -40.44 7.32
C ALA A 12 20.60 -39.30 6.70
N SER A 13 19.32 -39.24 7.05
CA SER A 13 18.46 -38.09 6.74
C SER A 13 18.83 -36.96 7.70
N LEU A 14 19.54 -35.96 7.20
CA LEU A 14 19.72 -34.67 7.86
C LEU A 14 18.36 -33.95 7.86
N ALA A 15 17.59 -34.14 8.92
CA ALA A 15 16.46 -33.28 9.26
C ALA A 15 17.03 -31.91 9.68
N GLY A 16 17.38 -31.08 8.69
CA GLY A 16 17.64 -29.67 8.90
C GLY A 16 16.36 -29.00 9.36
N CYS A 17 16.22 -28.80 10.68
CA CYS A 17 15.27 -27.84 11.21
C CYS A 17 15.73 -26.45 10.78
N GLY A 18 15.31 -26.03 9.59
CA GLY A 18 15.35 -24.63 9.21
C GLY A 18 14.49 -23.86 10.20
N LEU A 19 15.12 -23.11 11.10
CA LEU A 19 14.48 -22.03 11.83
C LEU A 19 14.04 -21.01 10.75
N GLN A 20 12.81 -21.15 10.24
CA GLN A 20 12.18 -20.07 9.50
C GLN A 20 11.81 -19.02 10.54
N ALA A 21 12.63 -17.98 10.64
CA ALA A 21 12.24 -16.77 11.33
C ALA A 21 10.97 -16.26 10.65
N THR A 22 9.83 -16.40 11.32
CA THR A 22 8.60 -15.75 10.91
C THR A 22 8.81 -14.26 11.13
N HIS A 23 9.33 -13.56 10.12
CA HIS A 23 9.25 -12.11 10.07
C HIS A 23 7.77 -11.76 9.98
N SER A 24 7.16 -11.46 11.13
CA SER A 24 5.83 -10.87 11.16
C SER A 24 5.94 -9.50 10.50
N VAL A 25 5.30 -9.33 9.34
CA VAL A 25 5.17 -8.01 8.73
C VAL A 25 4.49 -7.11 9.78
N PRO A 26 5.13 -6.00 10.20
CA PRO A 26 4.53 -5.11 11.17
C PRO A 26 3.19 -4.61 10.62
N ALA A 27 2.22 -4.40 11.51
CA ALA A 27 0.97 -3.78 11.11
C ALA A 27 1.25 -2.39 10.51
N PRO A 28 0.48 -1.94 9.50
CA PRO A 28 0.59 -0.59 8.98
C PRO A 28 0.29 0.42 10.09
N ASP A 29 1.19 1.38 10.29
CA ASP A 29 1.08 2.39 11.33
C ASP A 29 0.28 3.59 10.83
N TYR A 30 -0.98 3.69 11.22
CA TYR A 30 -1.84 4.84 10.98
C TYR A 30 -3.03 4.81 11.94
N THR A 31 -3.73 5.92 12.04
CA THR A 31 -5.00 6.03 12.77
C THR A 31 -6.05 6.74 11.93
N ILE A 32 -7.30 6.72 12.39
CA ILE A 32 -8.37 7.53 11.82
C ILE A 32 -8.79 8.52 12.91
N GLU A 33 -8.63 9.80 12.63
CA GLU A 33 -9.02 10.90 13.52
C GLU A 33 -9.92 11.86 12.74
N HIS A 34 -11.09 12.19 13.30
CA HIS A 34 -12.05 13.10 12.66
C HIS A 34 -12.35 12.76 11.18
N ASP A 35 -12.58 11.48 10.90
CA ASP A 35 -12.84 10.93 9.56
C ASP A 35 -11.68 11.10 8.56
N GLN A 36 -10.47 11.38 9.03
CA GLN A 36 -9.26 11.48 8.22
C GLN A 36 -8.23 10.44 8.64
N PHE A 37 -7.47 9.92 7.67
CA PHE A 37 -6.32 9.08 7.97
C PHE A 37 -5.14 9.93 8.44
N VAL A 38 -4.51 9.50 9.53
CA VAL A 38 -3.37 10.18 10.15
C VAL A 38 -2.20 9.21 10.25
N SER A 39 -1.02 9.62 9.76
CA SER A 39 0.24 8.92 10.02
C SER A 39 1.34 9.89 10.44
N GLN A 40 2.23 9.43 11.33
CA GLN A 40 3.30 10.25 11.93
C GLN A 40 2.78 11.57 12.50
N ASN A 41 1.57 11.55 13.09
CA ASN A 41 0.87 12.72 13.65
C ASN A 41 0.48 13.78 12.60
N GLU A 42 0.47 13.45 11.33
CA GLU A 42 0.04 14.32 10.23
C GLU A 42 -1.11 13.66 9.44
N VAL A 43 -2.06 14.48 8.99
CA VAL A 43 -3.15 14.02 8.14
C VAL A 43 -2.58 13.64 6.77
N ILE A 44 -2.91 12.44 6.30
CA ILE A 44 -2.53 12.01 4.95
C ILE A 44 -3.27 12.88 3.93
N PRO A 45 -2.55 13.58 3.02
CA PRO A 45 -3.15 14.45 2.02
C PRO A 45 -4.14 13.71 1.10
N ALA A 46 -5.18 14.42 0.67
CA ALA A 46 -6.21 13.86 -0.20
C ALA A 46 -5.65 13.40 -1.56
N GLY A 47 -4.62 14.09 -2.06
CA GLY A 47 -3.91 13.76 -3.29
C GLY A 47 -3.23 12.42 -3.29
N CYS A 48 -2.81 11.94 -2.11
CA CYS A 48 -2.27 10.60 -2.00
C CYS A 48 -3.28 9.54 -2.43
N PHE A 49 -4.57 9.79 -2.19
CA PHE A 49 -5.66 8.94 -2.66
C PHE A 49 -6.05 9.26 -4.11
N ALA A 50 -6.01 10.53 -4.54
CA ALA A 50 -6.30 10.90 -5.93
C ALA A 50 -5.30 10.32 -6.93
N GLN A 51 -4.05 10.07 -6.52
CA GLN A 51 -3.10 9.35 -7.36
C GLN A 51 -3.58 7.95 -7.77
N LEU A 52 -4.48 7.33 -6.98
CA LEU A 52 -5.02 6.00 -7.22
C LEU A 52 -6.33 6.01 -8.04
N VAL A 53 -6.93 7.16 -8.33
CA VAL A 53 -8.19 7.21 -9.07
C VAL A 53 -7.98 6.95 -10.55
N THR A 54 -9.04 6.49 -11.22
CA THR A 54 -9.00 6.25 -12.66
C THR A 54 -9.24 7.59 -13.36
N ASN A 55 -8.32 8.03 -14.22
CA ASN A 55 -8.47 9.31 -14.91
C ASN A 55 -9.64 9.26 -15.90
N LEU A 56 -10.11 10.42 -16.35
CA LEU A 56 -11.27 10.58 -17.26
C LEU A 56 -11.17 9.79 -18.58
N ASN A 57 -9.99 9.34 -18.98
CA ASN A 57 -9.77 8.49 -20.15
C ASN A 57 -9.77 6.98 -19.84
N GLY A 58 -10.05 6.58 -18.61
CA GLY A 58 -10.07 5.18 -18.16
C GLY A 58 -8.70 4.63 -17.74
N ASP A 59 -7.69 5.49 -17.62
CA ASP A 59 -6.34 5.07 -17.23
C ASP A 59 -6.26 4.83 -15.72
N ASN A 60 -5.96 3.59 -15.34
CA ASN A 60 -5.68 3.18 -13.95
C ASN A 60 -4.21 2.77 -13.84
N THR A 61 -3.32 3.76 -13.81
CA THR A 61 -1.87 3.60 -13.96
C THR A 61 -1.12 3.46 -12.63
N THR A 62 -1.74 3.87 -11.52
CA THR A 62 -1.13 3.83 -10.19
C THR A 62 -1.80 2.75 -9.35
N ALA A 63 -1.07 1.68 -9.06
CA ALA A 63 -1.58 0.59 -8.20
C ALA A 63 -1.33 0.84 -6.71
N ALA A 64 -0.30 1.62 -6.37
CA ALA A 64 0.10 1.88 -4.99
C ALA A 64 0.79 3.24 -4.83
N VAL A 65 0.70 3.81 -3.63
CA VAL A 65 1.36 5.04 -3.21
C VAL A 65 2.08 4.80 -1.89
N PHE A 66 3.37 5.12 -1.83
CA PHE A 66 4.12 5.17 -0.58
C PHE A 66 3.71 6.43 0.20
N ILE A 67 3.17 6.26 1.40
CA ILE A 67 2.73 7.37 2.26
C ILE A 67 3.92 7.95 2.98
N GLU A 68 4.73 7.09 3.58
CA GLU A 68 5.92 7.49 4.32
C GLU A 68 7.20 7.35 3.48
N SER A 69 8.29 7.92 3.98
CA SER A 69 9.61 7.80 3.39
C SER A 69 10.42 6.67 4.01
N ALA A 70 11.10 5.87 3.20
CA ALA A 70 12.30 5.13 3.65
C ALA A 70 13.51 6.08 3.75
N ASN A 71 13.85 6.76 2.66
CA ASN A 71 14.96 7.73 2.58
C ASN A 71 14.66 8.99 1.74
N SER A 72 13.48 9.07 1.15
CA SER A 72 12.99 10.18 0.33
C SER A 72 11.52 10.41 0.64
N ARG A 73 11.07 11.68 0.64
CA ARG A 73 9.71 12.08 1.05
C ARG A 73 8.65 11.18 0.40
N GLY A 74 7.90 10.45 1.21
CA GLY A 74 6.67 9.79 0.78
C GLY A 74 5.57 10.81 0.51
N CYS A 75 4.41 10.35 0.08
CA CYS A 75 3.30 11.24 -0.27
C CYS A 75 2.89 12.17 0.87
N ASN A 76 2.94 11.69 2.13
CA ASN A 76 2.55 12.45 3.31
C ASN A 76 3.37 13.75 3.47
N SER A 77 4.65 13.71 3.11
CA SER A 77 5.57 14.85 3.22
C SER A 77 5.96 15.44 1.86
N ALA A 78 5.28 15.07 0.78
CA ALA A 78 5.58 15.55 -0.57
C ALA A 78 5.21 17.02 -0.71
N ASN A 79 6.01 17.78 -1.46
CA ASN A 79 5.64 19.16 -1.84
C ASN A 79 4.41 19.18 -2.76
N TYR A 80 4.18 18.09 -3.49
CA TYR A 80 3.06 17.91 -4.43
C TYR A 80 2.47 16.50 -4.24
N PRO A 81 1.55 16.31 -3.29
CA PRO A 81 0.91 15.01 -3.01
C PRO A 81 0.02 14.49 -4.16
N TYR A 82 -0.37 15.34 -5.12
CA TYR A 82 -1.05 14.95 -6.35
C TYR A 82 -0.27 15.44 -7.59
N PRO A 83 0.78 14.72 -8.03
CA PRO A 83 1.61 15.15 -9.15
C PRO A 83 0.79 15.29 -10.44
N GLY A 84 0.83 16.47 -11.07
CA GLY A 84 0.12 16.74 -12.32
C GLY A 84 -1.31 17.27 -12.16
N GLY A 85 -1.81 17.43 -10.93
CA GLY A 85 -3.09 18.07 -10.64
C GLY A 85 -2.99 19.09 -9.50
N ASP A 86 -4.15 19.54 -9.01
CA ASP A 86 -4.27 20.50 -7.92
C ASP A 86 -4.85 19.83 -6.66
N GLU A 87 -4.03 19.67 -5.62
CA GLU A 87 -4.42 19.11 -4.32
C GLU A 87 -5.62 19.85 -3.70
N THR A 88 -5.71 21.16 -3.90
CA THR A 88 -6.75 21.99 -3.28
C THR A 88 -8.14 21.71 -3.84
N GLN A 89 -8.19 21.06 -5.01
CA GLN A 89 -9.40 20.61 -5.69
C GLN A 89 -9.79 19.18 -5.33
N ILE A 90 -8.95 18.47 -4.56
CA ILE A 90 -9.18 17.08 -4.16
C ILE A 90 -9.85 17.02 -2.80
N SER A 91 -10.85 16.15 -2.70
CA SER A 91 -11.44 15.73 -1.43
C SER A 91 -11.61 14.21 -1.39
N TYR A 92 -11.67 13.64 -0.19
CA TYR A 92 -12.05 12.25 0.00
C TYR A 92 -12.96 12.08 1.20
N SER A 93 -13.73 10.98 1.21
CA SER A 93 -14.51 10.51 2.34
C SER A 93 -14.34 9.01 2.53
N ILE A 94 -14.35 8.58 3.80
CA ILE A 94 -14.37 7.17 4.18
C ILE A 94 -15.83 6.69 4.18
N GLU A 95 -16.21 5.96 3.14
CA GLU A 95 -17.59 5.47 2.97
C GLU A 95 -17.84 4.19 3.77
N LYS A 96 -16.81 3.34 3.87
CA LYS A 96 -16.89 2.08 4.62
C LYS A 96 -15.53 1.61 5.12
N ILE A 97 -15.49 1.18 6.37
CA ILE A 97 -14.37 0.45 6.97
C ILE A 97 -14.59 -1.05 6.74
N LEU A 98 -13.59 -1.71 6.17
CA LEU A 98 -13.59 -3.15 5.90
C LEU A 98 -12.50 -3.84 6.75
N PRO A 99 -12.54 -5.17 6.90
CA PRO A 99 -11.50 -5.92 7.60
C PRO A 99 -10.10 -5.73 6.99
N ASP A 100 -9.07 -6.08 7.76
CA ASP A 100 -7.68 -6.16 7.28
C ASP A 100 -7.16 -4.86 6.64
N HIS A 101 -7.50 -3.73 7.26
CA HIS A 101 -7.08 -2.38 6.83
C HIS A 101 -7.56 -2.00 5.43
N ASN A 102 -8.71 -2.52 5.00
CA ASN A 102 -9.35 -2.15 3.74
C ASN A 102 -10.42 -1.06 3.96
N TYR A 103 -10.58 -0.19 2.98
CA TYR A 103 -11.53 0.93 3.03
C TYR A 103 -12.17 1.17 1.68
N GLN A 104 -13.47 1.47 1.69
CA GLN A 104 -14.15 2.08 0.55
C GLN A 104 -14.03 3.59 0.70
N LEU A 105 -13.37 4.21 -0.26
CA LEU A 105 -13.22 5.66 -0.32
C LEU A 105 -14.00 6.21 -1.51
N LYS A 106 -14.58 7.38 -1.31
CA LYS A 106 -15.00 8.24 -2.41
C LYS A 106 -13.99 9.37 -2.52
N VAL A 107 -13.39 9.54 -3.69
CA VAL A 107 -12.39 10.57 -3.96
C VAL A 107 -12.93 11.46 -5.06
N CYS A 108 -12.96 12.77 -4.86
CA CYS A 108 -13.53 13.72 -5.81
C CYS A 108 -12.54 14.81 -6.19
N GLU A 109 -12.49 15.15 -7.48
CA GLU A 109 -11.80 16.33 -8.02
C GLU A 109 -12.84 17.37 -8.44
N THR A 110 -12.73 18.59 -7.91
CA THR A 110 -13.58 19.73 -8.28
C THR A 110 -12.81 20.67 -9.18
N ARG A 111 -13.24 20.87 -10.43
CA ARG A 111 -12.59 21.82 -11.33
C ARG A 111 -13.28 23.18 -11.25
N ASP A 112 -12.52 24.22 -10.95
CA ASP A 112 -13.03 25.60 -10.87
C ASP A 112 -13.41 26.19 -12.25
N GLU A 113 -13.04 25.52 -13.34
CA GLU A 113 -13.24 26.03 -14.71
C GLU A 113 -14.34 25.26 -15.46
N GLY A 114 -15.56 25.83 -15.43
CA GLY A 114 -16.65 25.55 -16.37
C GLY A 114 -17.53 24.34 -16.05
N SER A 115 -18.75 24.58 -15.56
CA SER A 115 -19.98 23.74 -15.51
C SER A 115 -19.91 22.21 -15.23
N ILE A 116 -18.75 21.61 -15.03
CA ILE A 116 -18.60 20.20 -14.71
C ILE A 116 -18.60 20.10 -13.18
N ALA A 117 -19.70 19.57 -12.64
CA ALA A 117 -19.77 19.18 -11.24
C ALA A 117 -18.62 18.22 -10.90
N ALA A 118 -18.17 18.23 -9.65
CA ALA A 118 -17.06 17.39 -9.18
C ALA A 118 -17.16 15.95 -9.71
N VAL A 119 -16.05 15.44 -10.25
CA VAL A 119 -15.95 14.04 -10.71
C VAL A 119 -15.48 13.23 -9.52
N CYS A 120 -16.18 12.13 -9.23
CA CYS A 120 -15.88 11.29 -8.09
C CYS A 120 -15.66 9.84 -8.50
N ASP A 121 -14.61 9.25 -7.95
CA ASP A 121 -14.28 7.85 -8.05
C ASP A 121 -14.60 7.13 -6.74
N GLN A 122 -15.07 5.89 -6.87
CA GLN A 122 -15.36 5.00 -5.75
C GLN A 122 -14.33 3.88 -5.77
N ILE A 123 -13.32 3.97 -4.91
CA ILE A 123 -12.20 3.05 -4.87
C ILE A 123 -12.20 2.22 -3.59
N VAL A 124 -11.64 1.01 -3.69
CA VAL A 124 -11.29 0.19 -2.54
C VAL A 124 -9.79 0.27 -2.37
N VAL A 125 -9.33 0.68 -1.19
CA VAL A 125 -7.90 0.76 -0.86
C VAL A 125 -7.54 -0.13 0.33
N GLN A 126 -6.27 -0.51 0.42
CA GLN A 126 -5.72 -1.20 1.57
C GLN A 126 -4.47 -0.46 2.08
N PHE A 127 -4.42 -0.19 3.38
CA PHE A 127 -3.19 0.20 4.05
C PHE A 127 -2.34 -1.04 4.34
N THR A 128 -1.07 -0.99 3.97
CA THR A 128 -0.10 -2.07 4.19
C THR A 128 1.30 -1.50 4.30
N ASN A 129 2.26 -2.33 4.68
CA ASN A 129 3.67 -2.04 4.48
C ASN A 129 4.16 -2.70 3.18
N LEU A 130 4.90 -1.95 2.37
CA LEU A 130 5.55 -2.44 1.15
C LEU A 130 7.06 -2.36 1.29
N ASP A 131 7.76 -3.30 0.67
CA ASP A 131 9.22 -3.25 0.55
C ASP A 131 9.65 -2.06 -0.31
N TYR A 132 10.43 -1.16 0.28
CA TYR A 132 11.13 -0.08 -0.41
C TYR A 132 12.61 -0.43 -0.53
N GLN A 133 13.10 -0.58 -1.76
CA GLN A 133 14.47 -0.97 -2.01
C GLN A 133 15.44 0.20 -1.83
N LEU A 134 16.49 -0.04 -1.06
CA LEU A 134 17.56 0.90 -0.76
C LEU A 134 18.91 0.31 -1.17
N VAL A 135 19.92 1.18 -1.26
CA VAL A 135 21.30 0.72 -1.44
C VAL A 135 21.73 -0.02 -0.18
N GLY A 136 21.71 -1.35 -0.22
CA GLY A 136 22.16 -2.22 0.88
C GLY A 136 21.05 -2.95 1.63
N GLY A 137 19.78 -2.80 1.24
CA GLY A 137 18.68 -3.53 1.87
C GLY A 137 17.30 -3.06 1.42
N ALA A 138 16.26 -3.52 2.10
CA ALA A 138 14.89 -3.06 1.91
C ALA A 138 14.30 -2.67 3.26
N GLU A 139 13.41 -1.68 3.24
CA GLU A 139 12.66 -1.23 4.41
C GLU A 139 11.16 -1.40 4.17
N GLN A 140 10.41 -1.66 5.24
CA GLN A 140 8.96 -1.75 5.19
C GLN A 140 8.37 -0.35 5.37
N VAL A 141 7.65 0.14 4.36
CA VAL A 141 7.13 1.51 4.32
C VAL A 141 5.61 1.50 4.24
N LEU A 142 4.96 2.32 5.08
CA LEU A 142 3.52 2.52 5.03
C LEU A 142 3.09 2.97 3.63
N SER A 143 2.16 2.22 3.06
CA SER A 143 1.71 2.36 1.68
C SER A 143 0.22 2.10 1.56
N ILE A 144 -0.38 2.66 0.52
CA ILE A 144 -1.78 2.43 0.15
C ILE A 144 -1.82 1.77 -1.21
N ILE A 145 -2.54 0.65 -1.31
CA ILE A 145 -2.74 -0.08 -2.55
C ILE A 145 -4.20 0.04 -2.99
N LYS A 146 -4.46 0.37 -4.25
CA LYS A 146 -5.80 0.25 -4.84
C LYS A 146 -6.10 -1.23 -5.08
N ARG A 147 -7.17 -1.71 -4.45
CA ARG A 147 -7.66 -3.09 -4.54
C ARG A 147 -8.80 -3.27 -5.54
N GLY A 148 -9.48 -2.19 -5.90
CA GLY A 148 -10.57 -2.21 -6.86
C GLY A 148 -11.44 -0.95 -6.80
N GLU A 149 -12.64 -1.08 -7.34
CA GLU A 149 -13.71 -0.08 -7.41
C GLU A 149 -15.02 -0.74 -6.94
N TRP A 150 -16.06 0.05 -6.62
CA TRP A 150 -17.33 -0.47 -6.10
C TRP A 150 -18.55 0.37 -6.51
#